data_AF-A0A7W0WHN8-F1
#
_entry.id   AF-A0A7W0WHN8-F1
#
_cell.length_a   1.000
_cell.length_b   1.000
_cell.length_c   1.000
_cell.angle_alpha   90.00
_cell.angle_beta   90.00
_cell.angle_gamma   90.00
#
_symmetry.space_group_name_H-M   'P 1'
#
loop_
_entity.id
_entity.type
_entity.pdbx_description
1 polymer ?
#
loop_
_entity_poly.entity_id
_entity_poly.type
_entity_poly.pdbx_seq_one_letter_code
_entity_poly.pdbx_strand_id
1 'polypeptide(L)'
;MSEDPRDKAAALAEGMEAAGALIESLEQEVADLRSDLEQASAALKAAQEEVSSRVGALDEKEQARVEAEGEAEDLRAEISALKQRHSNEQLRLSNQHINELAEVRRRLEEQRRTDVDAASAGTHLDTIKEEFRLEREALEARYKEEISALKNASEHWEEQLRTGYQEQEARHATELEAALSASTEREHALEQSLREDFEQRLAEERSASDERHKAAVQALRSAAAERELELQRENTATVERQQGEIESLREELEEARRSSEEWRKGELRRVKALAEGRENDLRKTHAARLAETKESADRRVAAIQAQREADNRALRARHEEETAHLRRDYQERLAAEDERRKSETWALDERLREAAVRRETELRAYTTRLKELEAARLSQKSTSQEGLERVVERFGAEISGFENRVTELEAALEESEARRNELEMVLGEIRAGGEEVSGITASSDGAADGEPKGRLEDVEVQNILAEEKIEDLEASLSEAREESQRNAEQLQRALESLDRLSDPARRLREGIALFNESEHARTVASISKAFGLPKVHAALDEGVQGRPTLTFLWGDMAWRRYVSDPTEGVEEPRVYLTGTGEDPAEVEAPFRQPNARMDSRGRLMIGVQAR
;
A
#
# COMPACT_ATOMS: atom_id res chain seq x y z
N MET A 1 -7.59 12.88 -116.92
CA MET A 1 -7.17 11.76 -117.79
C MET A 1 -5.66 11.64 -117.66
N SER A 2 -5.08 10.73 -116.89
CA SER A 2 -5.68 9.56 -116.20
C SER A 2 -5.45 9.68 -114.70
N GLU A 3 -6.52 9.64 -113.90
CA GLU A 3 -6.38 9.17 -112.52
C GLU A 3 -6.19 7.65 -112.64
N ASP A 4 -5.05 7.11 -112.20
CA ASP A 4 -4.85 5.66 -112.22
C ASP A 4 -5.83 5.05 -111.19
N PRO A 5 -6.75 4.15 -111.57
CA PRO A 5 -7.68 3.54 -110.62
C PRO A 5 -6.97 2.76 -109.50
N ARG A 6 -5.67 2.49 -109.64
CA ARG A 6 -4.82 1.88 -108.60
C ARG A 6 -4.62 2.79 -107.38
N ASP A 7 -4.47 4.11 -107.56
CA ASP A 7 -4.25 5.03 -106.42
C ASP A 7 -5.52 5.19 -105.57
N LYS A 8 -6.70 5.22 -106.19
CA LYS A 8 -7.98 5.29 -105.47
C LYS A 8 -8.29 3.99 -104.73
N ALA A 9 -7.86 2.84 -105.25
CA ALA A 9 -7.96 1.56 -104.55
C ALA A 9 -7.00 1.49 -103.35
N ALA A 10 -5.77 2.00 -103.49
CA ALA A 10 -4.79 2.06 -102.40
C ALA A 10 -5.26 2.95 -101.24
N ALA A 11 -5.71 4.18 -101.53
CA ALA A 11 -6.22 5.09 -100.50
C ALA A 11 -7.48 4.55 -99.79
N LEU A 12 -8.32 3.78 -100.49
CA LEU A 12 -9.49 3.14 -99.88
C LEU A 12 -9.09 1.93 -99.00
N ALA A 13 -8.06 1.18 -99.39
CA ALA A 13 -7.49 0.12 -98.57
C ALA A 13 -6.84 0.68 -97.28
N GLU A 14 -6.03 1.72 -97.39
CA GLU A 14 -5.42 2.43 -96.24
C GLU A 14 -6.49 3.02 -95.31
N GLY A 15 -7.58 3.58 -95.87
CA GLY A 15 -8.72 4.04 -95.09
C GLY A 15 -9.50 2.90 -94.39
N MET A 16 -9.60 1.72 -95.00
CA MET A 16 -10.20 0.53 -94.38
C MET A 16 -9.29 -0.08 -93.31
N GLU A 17 -7.97 -0.04 -93.49
CA GLU A 17 -6.98 -0.48 -92.49
C GLU A 17 -6.98 0.45 -91.28
N ALA A 18 -7.00 1.76 -91.48
CA ALA A 18 -7.15 2.75 -90.41
C ALA A 18 -8.49 2.62 -89.66
N ALA A 19 -9.59 2.33 -90.38
CA ALA A 19 -10.87 2.03 -89.75
C ALA A 19 -10.85 0.71 -88.97
N GLY A 20 -10.15 -0.32 -89.47
CA GLY A 20 -9.91 -1.58 -88.77
C GLY A 20 -9.15 -1.38 -87.47
N ALA A 21 -8.02 -0.67 -87.51
CA ALA A 21 -7.23 -0.34 -86.32
C ALA A 21 -8.01 0.49 -85.29
N LEU A 22 -8.91 1.39 -85.74
CA LEU A 22 -9.79 2.13 -84.84
C LEU A 22 -10.88 1.23 -84.22
N ILE A 23 -11.43 0.27 -84.97
CA ILE A 23 -12.36 -0.74 -84.44
C ILE A 23 -11.64 -1.62 -83.41
N GLU A 24 -10.43 -2.13 -83.71
CA GLU A 24 -9.63 -2.93 -82.78
C GLU A 24 -9.30 -2.14 -81.50
N SER A 25 -8.96 -0.84 -81.62
CA SER A 25 -8.75 0.04 -80.46
C SER A 25 -10.02 0.21 -79.61
N LEU A 26 -11.18 0.39 -80.24
CA LEU A 26 -12.45 0.50 -79.51
C LEU A 26 -12.89 -0.84 -78.90
N GLU A 27 -12.62 -1.97 -79.56
CA GLU A 27 -12.87 -3.29 -79.01
C GLU A 27 -11.97 -3.57 -77.79
N GLN A 28 -10.71 -3.14 -77.83
CA GLN A 28 -9.81 -3.19 -76.67
C GLN A 28 -10.29 -2.28 -75.54
N GLU A 29 -10.64 -1.02 -75.80
CA GLU A 29 -11.21 -0.11 -74.79
C GLU A 29 -12.50 -0.68 -74.16
N VAL A 30 -13.37 -1.32 -74.94
CA VAL A 30 -14.58 -1.98 -74.43
C VAL A 30 -14.25 -3.25 -73.62
N ALA A 31 -13.19 -3.98 -73.96
CA ALA A 31 -12.70 -5.11 -73.17
C ALA A 31 -12.10 -4.65 -71.83
N ASP A 32 -11.30 -3.59 -71.84
CA ASP A 32 -10.70 -2.99 -70.65
C ASP A 32 -11.79 -2.44 -69.71
N LEU A 33 -12.75 -1.68 -70.24
CA LEU A 33 -13.90 -1.17 -69.47
C LEU A 33 -14.79 -2.29 -68.87
N ARG A 34 -14.88 -3.44 -69.54
CA ARG A 34 -15.56 -4.63 -68.97
C ARG A 34 -14.75 -5.24 -67.84
N SER A 35 -13.42 -5.34 -67.99
CA SER A 35 -12.54 -5.81 -66.91
C SER A 35 -12.63 -4.90 -65.69
N ASP A 36 -12.58 -3.57 -65.88
CA ASP A 36 -12.72 -2.58 -64.81
C ASP A 36 -14.09 -2.69 -64.13
N LEU A 37 -15.18 -2.89 -64.89
CA LEU A 37 -16.52 -3.07 -64.32
C LEU A 37 -16.63 -4.38 -63.52
N GLU A 38 -16.04 -5.48 -64.02
CA GLU A 38 -15.99 -6.75 -63.30
C GLU A 38 -15.18 -6.62 -62.00
N GLN A 39 -14.00 -6.00 -62.04
CA GLN A 39 -13.16 -5.69 -60.88
C GLN A 39 -13.89 -4.81 -59.86
N ALA A 40 -14.56 -3.75 -60.32
CA ALA A 40 -15.37 -2.88 -59.45
C ALA A 40 -16.56 -3.63 -58.82
N SER A 41 -17.19 -4.55 -59.55
CA SER A 41 -18.28 -5.38 -59.03
C SER A 41 -17.79 -6.40 -57.98
N ALA A 42 -16.59 -6.95 -58.16
CA ALA A 42 -15.95 -7.84 -57.20
C ALA A 42 -15.54 -7.08 -55.93
N ALA A 43 -14.95 -5.89 -56.07
CA ALA A 43 -14.61 -5.01 -54.97
C ALA A 43 -15.85 -4.57 -54.17
N LEU A 44 -16.97 -4.27 -54.85
CA LEU A 44 -18.23 -3.93 -54.18
C LEU A 44 -18.79 -5.11 -53.37
N LYS A 45 -18.74 -6.34 -53.90
CA LYS A 45 -19.16 -7.54 -53.16
C LYS A 45 -18.28 -7.80 -51.94
N ALA A 46 -16.95 -7.72 -52.10
CA ALA A 46 -16.02 -7.86 -50.98
C ALA A 46 -16.28 -6.81 -49.88
N ALA A 47 -16.56 -5.56 -50.26
CA ALA A 47 -16.94 -4.51 -49.31
C ALA A 47 -18.30 -4.78 -48.64
N GLN A 48 -19.27 -5.37 -49.34
CA GLN A 48 -20.56 -5.78 -48.77
C GLN A 48 -20.41 -6.94 -47.78
N GLU A 49 -19.55 -7.91 -48.07
CA GLU A 49 -19.21 -9.02 -47.17
C GLU A 49 -18.43 -8.52 -45.92
N GLU A 50 -17.51 -7.56 -46.10
CA GLU A 50 -16.82 -6.90 -44.98
C GLU A 50 -17.80 -6.09 -44.11
N VAL A 51 -18.74 -5.36 -44.70
CA VAL A 51 -19.78 -4.64 -43.93
C VAL A 51 -20.69 -5.63 -43.20
N SER A 52 -21.09 -6.73 -43.84
CA SER A 52 -21.98 -7.73 -43.23
C SER A 52 -21.32 -8.46 -42.05
N SER A 53 -20.05 -8.83 -42.18
CA SER A 53 -19.27 -9.42 -41.09
C SER A 53 -18.98 -8.42 -39.96
N ARG A 54 -18.75 -7.14 -40.27
CA ARG A 54 -18.65 -6.07 -39.25
C ARG A 54 -19.97 -5.83 -38.51
N VAL A 55 -21.12 -5.94 -39.17
CA VAL A 55 -22.44 -5.84 -38.51
C VAL A 55 -22.66 -7.04 -37.58
N GLY A 56 -22.42 -8.27 -38.04
CA GLY A 56 -22.52 -9.45 -37.16
C GLY A 56 -21.59 -9.36 -35.93
N ALA A 57 -20.35 -8.91 -36.12
CA ALA A 57 -19.38 -8.69 -35.04
C ALA A 57 -19.71 -7.47 -34.13
N LEU A 58 -20.67 -6.61 -34.51
CA LEU A 58 -21.23 -5.58 -33.64
C LEU A 58 -22.45 -6.11 -32.88
N ASP A 59 -23.32 -6.88 -33.54
CA ASP A 59 -24.48 -7.53 -32.91
C ASP A 59 -24.03 -8.51 -31.80
N GLU A 60 -22.99 -9.32 -32.06
CA GLU A 60 -22.35 -10.20 -31.06
C GLU A 60 -21.79 -9.41 -29.86
N LYS A 61 -21.20 -8.23 -30.10
CA LYS A 61 -20.70 -7.36 -29.03
C LYS A 61 -21.80 -6.68 -28.24
N GLU A 62 -22.92 -6.34 -28.89
CA GLU A 62 -24.08 -5.76 -28.22
C GLU A 62 -24.78 -6.82 -27.36
N GLN A 63 -24.88 -8.07 -27.84
CA GLN A 63 -25.35 -9.21 -27.03
C GLN A 63 -24.45 -9.46 -25.81
N ALA A 64 -23.13 -9.61 -26.00
CA ALA A 64 -22.19 -9.81 -24.90
C ALA A 64 -22.19 -8.63 -23.90
N ARG A 65 -22.45 -7.40 -24.38
CA ARG A 65 -22.63 -6.23 -23.52
C ARG A 65 -23.92 -6.29 -22.70
N VAL A 66 -25.04 -6.70 -23.30
CA VAL A 66 -26.33 -6.84 -22.60
C VAL A 66 -26.26 -7.96 -21.55
N GLU A 67 -25.58 -9.07 -21.86
CA GLU A 67 -25.31 -10.15 -20.90
C GLU A 67 -24.47 -9.64 -19.72
N ALA A 68 -23.36 -8.95 -19.99
CA ALA A 68 -22.51 -8.36 -18.94
C ALA A 68 -23.21 -7.26 -18.13
N GLU A 69 -24.11 -6.47 -18.75
CA GLU A 69 -24.94 -5.49 -18.03
C GLU A 69 -25.96 -6.20 -17.11
N GLY A 70 -26.54 -7.32 -17.54
CA GLY A 70 -27.39 -8.18 -16.71
C GLY A 70 -26.66 -8.80 -15.52
N GLU A 71 -25.50 -9.43 -15.73
CA GLU A 71 -24.66 -9.96 -14.65
C GLU A 71 -24.24 -8.87 -13.66
N ALA A 72 -23.94 -7.66 -14.15
CA ALA A 72 -23.63 -6.52 -13.28
C ALA A 72 -24.83 -6.03 -12.46
N GLU A 73 -26.06 -6.15 -12.97
CA GLU A 73 -27.28 -5.86 -12.20
C GLU A 73 -27.55 -6.93 -11.13
N ASP A 74 -27.39 -8.22 -11.46
CA ASP A 74 -27.53 -9.32 -10.49
C ASP A 74 -26.49 -9.22 -9.36
N LEU A 75 -25.22 -8.97 -9.68
CA LEU A 75 -24.17 -8.75 -8.67
C LEU A 75 -24.44 -7.51 -7.80
N ARG A 76 -25.00 -6.43 -8.37
CA ARG A 76 -25.43 -5.25 -7.59
C ARG A 76 -26.59 -5.61 -6.65
N ALA A 77 -27.54 -6.41 -7.10
CA ALA A 77 -28.64 -6.90 -6.27
C ALA A 77 -28.11 -7.77 -5.12
N GLU A 78 -27.19 -8.70 -5.38
CA GLU A 78 -26.56 -9.54 -4.34
C GLU A 78 -25.78 -8.70 -3.32
N ILE A 79 -24.94 -7.75 -3.78
CA ILE A 79 -24.22 -6.83 -2.90
C ILE A 79 -25.19 -6.02 -2.04
N SER A 80 -26.33 -5.58 -2.58
CA SER A 80 -27.35 -4.86 -1.80
C SER A 80 -27.98 -5.75 -0.72
N ALA A 81 -28.28 -7.00 -1.03
CA ALA A 81 -28.82 -7.98 -0.09
C ALA A 81 -27.80 -8.35 1.00
N LEU A 82 -26.52 -8.50 0.65
CA LEU A 82 -25.43 -8.73 1.60
C LEU A 82 -25.22 -7.54 2.54
N LYS A 83 -25.24 -6.30 2.02
CA LYS A 83 -25.20 -5.08 2.85
C LYS A 83 -26.38 -5.00 3.82
N GLN A 84 -27.59 -5.34 3.37
CA GLN A 84 -28.77 -5.37 4.24
C GLN A 84 -28.65 -6.46 5.33
N ARG A 85 -28.19 -7.67 4.98
CA ARG A 85 -27.92 -8.74 5.96
C ARG A 85 -26.88 -8.31 6.99
N HIS A 86 -25.78 -7.69 6.55
CA HIS A 86 -24.73 -7.21 7.45
C HIS A 86 -25.24 -6.11 8.40
N SER A 87 -26.02 -5.15 7.90
CA SER A 87 -26.64 -4.11 8.74
C SER A 87 -27.62 -4.72 9.77
N ASN A 88 -28.44 -5.69 9.36
CA ASN A 88 -29.33 -6.40 10.27
C ASN A 88 -28.56 -7.18 11.35
N GLU A 89 -27.44 -7.83 11.00
CA GLU A 89 -26.62 -8.55 11.97
C GLU A 89 -25.86 -7.60 12.92
N GLN A 90 -25.37 -6.45 12.44
CA GLN A 90 -24.83 -5.39 13.30
C GLN A 90 -25.88 -4.88 14.31
N LEU A 91 -27.12 -4.65 13.86
CA LEU A 91 -28.22 -4.27 14.75
C LEU A 91 -28.57 -5.38 15.75
N ARG A 92 -28.52 -6.64 15.33
CA ARG A 92 -28.72 -7.79 16.22
C ARG A 92 -27.64 -7.86 17.30
N LEU A 93 -26.36 -7.80 16.92
CA LEU A 93 -25.22 -7.82 17.85
C LEU A 93 -25.26 -6.61 18.80
N SER A 94 -25.58 -5.42 18.29
CA SER A 94 -25.76 -4.21 19.12
C SER A 94 -26.88 -4.40 20.16
N ASN A 95 -28.02 -4.95 19.77
CA ASN A 95 -29.10 -5.27 20.71
C ASN A 95 -28.71 -6.37 21.72
N GLN A 96 -27.91 -7.36 21.32
CA GLN A 96 -27.36 -8.37 22.24
C GLN A 96 -26.44 -7.72 23.28
N HIS A 97 -25.46 -6.90 22.86
CA HIS A 97 -24.58 -6.18 23.78
C HIS A 97 -25.34 -5.23 24.72
N ILE A 98 -26.41 -4.56 24.24
CA ILE A 98 -27.27 -3.71 25.08
C ILE A 98 -27.97 -4.55 26.16
N ASN A 99 -28.48 -5.73 25.80
CA ASN A 99 -29.12 -6.65 26.75
C ASN A 99 -28.11 -7.23 27.75
N GLU A 100 -26.92 -7.64 27.31
CA GLU A 100 -25.83 -8.13 28.16
C GLU A 100 -25.37 -7.05 29.14
N LEU A 101 -25.19 -5.80 28.69
CA LEU A 101 -24.89 -4.66 29.57
C LEU A 101 -26.02 -4.37 30.57
N ALA A 102 -27.29 -4.54 30.17
CA ALA A 102 -28.43 -4.41 31.08
C ALA A 102 -28.48 -5.54 32.12
N GLU A 103 -28.12 -6.77 31.75
CA GLU A 103 -27.97 -7.89 32.69
C GLU A 103 -26.80 -7.69 33.66
N VAL A 104 -25.63 -7.26 33.18
CA VAL A 104 -24.47 -6.96 34.02
C VAL A 104 -24.80 -5.84 35.02
N ARG A 105 -25.49 -4.78 34.57
CA ARG A 105 -25.98 -3.72 35.48
C ARG A 105 -26.94 -4.27 36.53
N ARG A 106 -27.90 -5.12 36.15
CA ARG A 106 -28.83 -5.76 37.10
C ARG A 106 -28.09 -6.62 38.12
N ARG A 107 -27.15 -7.47 37.69
CA ARG A 107 -26.33 -8.30 38.59
C ARG A 107 -25.49 -7.45 39.55
N LEU A 108 -24.94 -6.33 39.08
CA LEU A 108 -24.15 -5.41 39.91
C LEU A 108 -25.03 -4.59 40.89
N GLU A 109 -26.28 -4.27 40.52
CA GLU A 109 -27.27 -3.73 41.44
C GLU A 109 -27.75 -4.75 42.48
N GLU A 110 -27.91 -6.02 42.08
CA GLU A 110 -28.21 -7.14 42.98
C GLU A 110 -27.05 -7.40 43.96
N GLN A 111 -25.80 -7.42 43.47
CA GLN A 111 -24.61 -7.49 44.32
C GLN A 111 -24.56 -6.33 45.32
N ARG A 112 -24.77 -5.09 44.88
CA ARG A 112 -24.82 -3.93 45.79
C ARG A 112 -25.90 -4.06 46.86
N ARG A 113 -27.04 -4.71 46.57
CA ARG A 113 -28.07 -5.01 47.58
C ARG A 113 -27.57 -6.07 48.55
N THR A 114 -27.03 -7.18 48.06
CA THR A 114 -26.49 -8.23 48.93
C THR A 114 -25.31 -7.75 49.78
N ASP A 115 -24.49 -6.83 49.27
CA ASP A 115 -23.36 -6.24 50.00
C ASP A 115 -23.84 -5.27 51.08
N VAL A 116 -24.91 -4.50 50.83
CA VAL A 116 -25.57 -3.66 51.84
C VAL A 116 -26.24 -4.51 52.92
N ASP A 117 -26.94 -5.58 52.51
CA ASP A 117 -27.56 -6.53 53.44
C ASP A 117 -26.50 -7.28 54.27
N ALA A 118 -25.38 -7.70 53.66
CA ALA A 118 -24.26 -8.35 54.34
C ALA A 118 -23.49 -7.39 55.25
N ALA A 119 -23.30 -6.12 54.86
CA ALA A 119 -22.71 -5.09 55.72
C ALA A 119 -23.57 -4.79 56.96
N SER A 120 -24.89 -5.03 56.89
CA SER A 120 -25.78 -4.97 58.07
C SER A 120 -25.57 -6.14 59.04
N ALA A 121 -25.00 -7.26 58.58
CA ALA A 121 -24.62 -8.43 59.37
C ALA A 121 -23.14 -8.36 59.79
N GLY A 122 -22.83 -7.48 60.76
CA GLY A 122 -21.48 -7.05 61.16
C GLY A 122 -20.48 -8.08 61.72
N THR A 123 -20.60 -9.37 61.38
CA THR A 123 -19.64 -10.44 61.74
C THR A 123 -19.04 -11.18 60.54
N HIS A 124 -19.48 -10.90 59.30
CA HIS A 124 -19.01 -11.63 58.09
C HIS A 124 -17.82 -11.00 57.35
N LEU A 125 -17.43 -9.77 57.68
CA LEU A 125 -16.39 -9.02 56.95
C LEU A 125 -15.02 -9.71 56.94
N ASP A 126 -14.66 -10.41 58.01
CA ASP A 126 -13.34 -11.07 58.10
C ASP A 126 -13.32 -12.47 57.48
N THR A 127 -14.48 -13.15 57.38
CA THR A 127 -14.60 -14.39 56.58
C THR A 127 -14.50 -14.08 55.10
N ILE A 128 -15.23 -13.06 54.64
CA ILE A 128 -15.21 -12.60 53.24
C ILE A 128 -13.81 -12.15 52.80
N LYS A 129 -13.03 -11.48 53.67
CA LYS A 129 -11.63 -11.09 53.36
C LYS A 129 -10.71 -12.28 53.12
N GLU A 130 -10.80 -13.34 53.92
CA GLU A 130 -9.98 -14.54 53.72
C GLU A 130 -10.44 -15.33 52.49
N GLU A 131 -11.75 -15.40 52.21
CA GLU A 131 -12.28 -15.99 50.98
C GLU A 131 -11.77 -15.24 49.73
N PHE A 132 -11.87 -13.90 49.70
CA PHE A 132 -11.28 -13.09 48.61
C PHE A 132 -9.76 -13.26 48.48
N ARG A 133 -9.04 -13.45 49.59
CA ARG A 133 -7.59 -13.70 49.56
C ARG A 133 -7.27 -15.04 48.92
N LEU A 134 -7.99 -16.11 49.30
CA LEU A 134 -7.82 -17.45 48.74
C LEU A 134 -8.26 -17.53 47.27
N GLU A 135 -9.36 -16.88 46.89
CA GLU A 135 -9.81 -16.81 45.49
C GLU A 135 -8.80 -16.04 44.62
N ARG A 136 -8.24 -14.94 45.14
CA ARG A 136 -7.19 -14.19 44.45
C ARG A 136 -5.92 -15.01 44.28
N GLU A 137 -5.45 -15.70 45.33
CA GLU A 137 -4.29 -16.59 45.26
C GLU A 137 -4.51 -17.74 44.23
N ALA A 138 -5.73 -18.29 44.17
CA ALA A 138 -6.11 -19.31 43.20
C ALA A 138 -6.19 -18.79 41.75
N LEU A 139 -6.69 -17.57 41.54
CA LEU A 139 -6.71 -16.91 40.23
C LEU A 139 -5.29 -16.55 39.77
N GLU A 140 -4.46 -15.98 40.65
CA GLU A 140 -3.06 -15.69 40.34
C GLU A 140 -2.25 -16.97 40.03
N ALA A 141 -2.58 -18.11 40.64
CA ALA A 141 -2.00 -19.41 40.28
C ALA A 141 -2.44 -19.85 38.86
N ARG A 142 -3.74 -19.79 38.54
CA ARG A 142 -4.25 -20.14 37.20
C ARG A 142 -3.66 -19.25 36.10
N TYR A 143 -3.58 -17.93 36.31
CA TYR A 143 -2.95 -17.04 35.33
C TYR A 143 -1.45 -17.33 35.16
N LYS A 144 -0.73 -17.73 36.22
CA LYS A 144 0.68 -18.17 36.09
C LYS A 144 0.78 -19.48 35.29
N GLU A 145 -0.14 -20.42 35.49
CA GLU A 145 -0.22 -21.66 34.71
C GLU A 145 -0.52 -21.36 33.24
N GLU A 146 -1.54 -20.55 32.93
CA GLU A 146 -1.91 -20.13 31.57
C GLU A 146 -0.77 -19.37 30.86
N ILE A 147 -0.11 -18.42 31.54
CA ILE A 147 1.06 -17.71 31.00
C ILE A 147 2.23 -18.67 30.74
N SER A 148 2.46 -19.67 31.60
CA SER A 148 3.51 -20.67 31.35
C SER A 148 3.16 -21.64 30.22
N ALA A 149 1.88 -22.03 30.08
CA ALA A 149 1.41 -22.82 28.95
C ALA A 149 1.53 -22.06 27.63
N LEU A 150 1.19 -20.76 27.60
CA LEU A 150 1.36 -19.90 26.44
C LEU A 150 2.84 -19.71 26.07
N LYS A 151 3.74 -19.55 27.05
CA LYS A 151 5.19 -19.48 26.81
C LYS A 151 5.75 -20.78 26.24
N ASN A 152 5.40 -21.92 26.81
CA ASN A 152 5.81 -23.22 26.30
C ASN A 152 5.27 -23.45 24.87
N ALA A 153 4.06 -22.99 24.58
CA ALA A 153 3.49 -23.06 23.23
C ALA A 153 4.21 -22.12 22.25
N SER A 154 4.56 -20.89 22.63
CA SER A 154 5.33 -19.98 21.77
C SER A 154 6.74 -20.49 21.52
N GLU A 155 7.42 -21.03 22.54
CA GLU A 155 8.74 -21.66 22.39
C GLU A 155 8.67 -22.84 21.41
N HIS A 156 7.63 -23.68 21.49
CA HIS A 156 7.44 -24.78 20.56
C HIS A 156 7.18 -24.31 19.11
N TRP A 157 6.40 -23.24 18.92
CA TRP A 157 6.19 -22.64 17.58
C TRP A 157 7.47 -21.99 17.04
N GLU A 158 8.28 -21.33 17.88
CA GLU A 158 9.59 -20.83 17.48
C GLU A 158 10.54 -21.96 17.06
N GLU A 159 10.56 -23.08 17.78
CA GLU A 159 11.34 -24.26 17.39
C GLU A 159 10.86 -24.85 16.06
N GLN A 160 9.55 -25.02 15.85
CA GLN A 160 8.99 -25.48 14.58
C GLN A 160 9.33 -24.55 13.41
N LEU A 161 9.28 -23.23 13.63
CA LEU A 161 9.70 -22.25 12.62
C LEU A 161 11.20 -22.35 12.33
N ARG A 162 12.05 -22.46 13.35
CA ARG A 162 13.51 -22.64 13.17
C ARG A 162 13.84 -23.92 12.40
N THR A 163 13.17 -25.05 12.69
CA THR A 163 13.37 -26.28 11.91
C THR A 163 12.83 -26.15 10.49
N GLY A 164 11.69 -25.49 10.30
CA GLY A 164 11.13 -25.20 8.96
C GLY A 164 12.06 -24.35 8.09
N TYR A 165 12.64 -23.29 8.66
CA TYR A 165 13.65 -22.47 7.97
C TYR A 165 14.93 -23.27 7.67
N GLN A 166 15.43 -24.07 8.61
CA GLN A 166 16.61 -24.92 8.37
C GLN A 166 16.36 -25.97 7.27
N GLU A 167 15.17 -26.56 7.21
CA GLU A 167 14.79 -27.45 6.11
C GLU A 167 14.70 -26.71 4.76
N GLN A 168 14.19 -25.48 4.75
CA GLN A 168 14.11 -24.66 3.54
C GLN A 168 15.51 -24.22 3.06
N GLU A 169 16.38 -23.77 3.96
CA GLU A 169 17.78 -23.45 3.66
C GLU A 169 18.52 -24.68 3.12
N ALA A 170 18.31 -25.87 3.72
CA ALA A 170 18.90 -27.12 3.24
C ALA A 170 18.40 -27.48 1.83
N ARG A 171 17.10 -27.31 1.54
CA ARG A 171 16.55 -27.53 0.18
C ARG A 171 17.19 -26.57 -0.83
N HIS A 172 17.21 -25.27 -0.54
CA HIS A 172 17.84 -24.28 -1.44
C HIS A 172 19.35 -24.50 -1.60
N ALA A 173 20.07 -24.96 -0.57
CA ALA A 173 21.46 -25.37 -0.69
C ALA A 173 21.62 -26.54 -1.68
N THR A 174 20.79 -27.59 -1.58
CA THR A 174 20.83 -28.71 -2.52
C THR A 174 20.40 -28.32 -3.95
N GLU A 175 19.47 -27.39 -4.10
CA GLU A 175 19.07 -26.84 -5.40
C GLU A 175 20.22 -26.04 -6.05
N LEU A 176 20.95 -25.24 -5.26
CA LEU A 176 22.12 -24.50 -5.72
C LEU A 176 23.29 -25.42 -6.07
N GLU A 177 23.57 -26.45 -5.27
CA GLU A 177 24.59 -27.45 -5.59
C GLU A 177 24.26 -28.21 -6.88
N ALA A 178 23.00 -28.61 -7.07
CA ALA A 178 22.53 -29.26 -8.30
C ALA A 178 22.56 -28.32 -9.53
N ALA A 179 22.25 -27.03 -9.36
CA ALA A 179 22.36 -26.04 -10.42
C ALA A 179 23.82 -25.78 -10.81
N LEU A 180 24.74 -25.75 -9.82
CA LEU A 180 26.17 -25.61 -10.06
C LEU A 180 26.75 -26.85 -10.75
N SER A 181 26.39 -28.06 -10.34
CA SER A 181 26.85 -29.29 -11.02
C SER A 181 26.31 -29.39 -12.45
N ALA A 182 25.04 -29.04 -12.68
CA ALA A 182 24.49 -28.98 -14.03
C ALA A 182 25.16 -27.89 -14.90
N SER A 183 25.67 -26.81 -14.30
CA SER A 183 26.46 -25.80 -15.01
C SER A 183 27.84 -26.31 -15.39
N THR A 184 28.57 -26.94 -14.46
CA THR A 184 29.91 -27.49 -14.75
C THR A 184 29.87 -28.67 -15.73
N GLU A 185 28.81 -29.49 -15.70
CA GLU A 185 28.56 -30.51 -16.73
C GLU A 185 28.36 -29.91 -18.12
N ARG A 186 27.59 -28.80 -18.24
CA ARG A 186 27.42 -28.08 -19.51
C ARG A 186 28.72 -27.42 -19.98
N GLU A 187 29.49 -26.82 -19.08
CA GLU A 187 30.81 -26.27 -19.39
C GLU A 187 31.75 -27.36 -19.90
N HIS A 188 31.82 -28.51 -19.24
CA HIS A 188 32.65 -29.63 -19.69
C HIS A 188 32.17 -30.22 -21.03
N ALA A 189 30.86 -30.30 -21.28
CA ALA A 189 30.33 -30.73 -22.58
C ALA A 189 30.72 -29.76 -23.71
N LEU A 190 30.64 -28.44 -23.46
CA LEU A 190 31.08 -27.42 -24.40
C LEU A 190 32.60 -27.42 -24.61
N GLU A 191 33.39 -27.62 -23.55
CA GLU A 191 34.84 -27.78 -23.67
C GLU A 191 35.20 -29.01 -24.51
N GLN A 192 34.48 -30.13 -24.34
CA GLN A 192 34.68 -31.34 -25.13
C GLN A 192 34.33 -31.09 -26.60
N SER A 193 33.15 -30.54 -26.91
CA SER A 193 32.77 -30.27 -28.31
C SER A 193 33.73 -29.29 -28.98
N LEU A 194 34.20 -28.25 -28.28
CA LEU A 194 35.20 -27.33 -28.81
C LEU A 194 36.54 -28.02 -29.06
N ARG A 195 37.00 -28.90 -28.17
CA ARG A 195 38.24 -29.69 -28.39
C ARG A 195 38.11 -30.62 -29.59
N GLU A 196 36.97 -31.31 -29.73
CA GLU A 196 36.67 -32.17 -30.88
C GLU A 196 36.64 -31.38 -32.20
N ASP A 197 35.97 -30.22 -32.23
CA ASP A 197 35.97 -29.30 -33.38
C ASP A 197 37.39 -28.80 -33.74
N PHE A 198 38.21 -28.47 -32.74
CA PHE A 198 39.60 -28.08 -32.96
C PHE A 198 40.46 -29.23 -33.49
N GLU A 199 40.28 -30.45 -32.98
CA GLU A 199 40.99 -31.64 -33.46
C GLU A 199 40.58 -32.02 -34.89
N GLN A 200 39.27 -31.92 -35.22
CA GLN A 200 38.76 -32.13 -36.58
C GLN A 200 39.37 -31.12 -37.56
N ARG A 201 39.31 -29.82 -37.27
CA ARG A 201 39.93 -28.78 -38.11
C ARG A 201 41.44 -28.99 -38.28
N LEU A 202 42.13 -29.41 -37.23
CA LEU A 202 43.57 -29.65 -37.28
C LEU A 202 43.92 -30.94 -38.05
N ALA A 203 43.02 -31.93 -38.09
CA ALA A 203 43.12 -33.09 -38.96
C ALA A 203 42.82 -32.75 -40.43
N GLU A 204 41.83 -31.88 -40.71
CA GLU A 204 41.54 -31.35 -42.04
C GLU A 204 42.70 -30.49 -42.59
N GLU A 205 43.27 -29.59 -41.77
CA GLU A 205 44.45 -28.82 -42.18
C GLU A 205 45.66 -29.71 -42.48
N ARG A 206 45.87 -30.76 -41.68
CA ARG A 206 46.91 -31.77 -41.94
C ARG A 206 46.65 -32.52 -43.23
N SER A 207 45.43 -32.99 -43.49
CA SER A 207 45.10 -33.73 -44.71
C SER A 207 45.25 -32.84 -45.96
N ALA A 208 44.78 -31.58 -45.89
CA ALA A 208 44.98 -30.59 -46.94
C ALA A 208 46.45 -30.22 -47.17
N SER A 209 47.26 -30.16 -46.09
CA SER A 209 48.72 -29.98 -46.22
C SER A 209 49.39 -31.19 -46.84
N ASP A 210 49.01 -32.41 -46.45
CA ASP A 210 49.52 -33.65 -47.03
C ASP A 210 49.12 -33.79 -48.51
N GLU A 211 47.92 -33.35 -48.91
CA GLU A 211 47.51 -33.28 -50.31
C GLU A 211 48.33 -32.25 -51.09
N ARG A 212 48.56 -31.05 -50.54
CA ARG A 212 49.47 -30.06 -51.14
C ARG A 212 50.89 -30.59 -51.26
N HIS A 213 51.39 -31.32 -50.26
CA HIS A 213 52.71 -31.97 -50.31
C HIS A 213 52.76 -33.11 -51.34
N LYS A 214 51.72 -33.95 -51.44
CA LYS A 214 51.61 -34.99 -52.47
C LYS A 214 51.58 -34.39 -53.88
N ALA A 215 50.79 -33.33 -54.09
CA ALA A 215 50.74 -32.60 -55.35
C ALA A 215 52.08 -31.93 -55.69
N ALA A 216 52.75 -31.31 -54.72
CA ALA A 216 54.09 -30.74 -54.90
C ALA A 216 55.13 -31.82 -55.21
N VAL A 217 55.08 -33.00 -54.56
CA VAL A 217 55.96 -34.14 -54.86
C VAL A 217 55.66 -34.73 -56.25
N GLN A 218 54.41 -34.76 -56.68
CA GLN A 218 54.06 -35.16 -58.05
C GLN A 218 54.57 -34.15 -59.09
N ALA A 219 54.41 -32.85 -58.85
CA ALA A 219 54.95 -31.79 -59.70
C ALA A 219 56.49 -31.81 -59.75
N LEU A 220 57.16 -32.08 -58.62
CA LEU A 220 58.60 -32.26 -58.56
C LEU A 220 59.05 -33.55 -59.26
N ARG A 221 58.26 -34.63 -59.23
CA ARG A 221 58.55 -35.87 -59.97
C ARG A 221 58.39 -35.71 -61.47
N SER A 222 57.38 -34.98 -61.95
CA SER A 222 57.26 -34.65 -63.38
C SER A 222 58.38 -33.72 -63.84
N ALA A 223 58.68 -32.65 -63.09
CA ALA A 223 59.81 -31.76 -63.38
C ALA A 223 61.18 -32.45 -63.26
N ALA A 224 61.31 -33.47 -62.40
CA ALA A 224 62.52 -34.30 -62.32
C ALA A 224 62.63 -35.25 -63.52
N ALA A 225 61.54 -35.85 -63.99
CA ALA A 225 61.55 -36.68 -65.19
C ALA A 225 61.86 -35.86 -66.46
N GLU A 226 61.38 -34.62 -66.54
CA GLU A 226 61.75 -33.66 -67.59
C GLU A 226 63.25 -33.31 -67.51
N ARG A 227 63.75 -32.96 -66.32
CA ARG A 227 65.19 -32.72 -66.11
C ARG A 227 66.08 -33.93 -66.33
N GLU A 228 65.62 -35.14 -66.05
CA GLU A 228 66.41 -36.36 -66.28
C GLU A 228 66.57 -36.64 -67.79
N LEU A 229 65.53 -36.34 -68.59
CA LEU A 229 65.58 -36.38 -70.05
C LEU A 229 66.47 -35.27 -70.66
N GLU A 230 66.55 -34.10 -70.02
CA GLU A 230 67.49 -33.03 -70.40
C GLU A 230 68.94 -33.39 -70.01
N LEU A 231 69.16 -33.83 -68.77
CA LEU A 231 70.48 -34.24 -68.27
C LEU A 231 71.05 -35.45 -69.01
N GLN A 232 70.23 -36.39 -69.52
CA GLN A 232 70.71 -37.46 -70.40
C GLN A 232 71.25 -36.94 -71.75
N ARG A 233 70.74 -35.80 -72.24
CA ARG A 233 71.20 -35.15 -73.48
C ARG A 233 72.44 -34.27 -73.25
N GLU A 234 72.57 -33.67 -72.08
CA GLU A 234 73.70 -32.80 -71.76
C GLU A 234 74.93 -33.57 -71.23
N ASN A 235 74.75 -34.61 -70.39
CA ASN A 235 75.87 -35.41 -69.87
C ASN A 235 76.69 -36.11 -70.97
N THR A 236 76.08 -36.46 -72.10
CA THR A 236 76.79 -37.06 -73.24
C THR A 236 77.70 -36.07 -73.99
N ALA A 237 77.55 -34.76 -73.76
CA ALA A 237 78.34 -33.72 -74.41
C ALA A 237 79.39 -33.06 -73.48
N THR A 238 79.20 -33.14 -72.16
CA THR A 238 80.06 -32.45 -71.16
C THR A 238 81.10 -33.35 -70.50
N VAL A 239 80.83 -34.66 -70.37
CA VAL A 239 81.71 -35.63 -69.68
C VAL A 239 83.12 -35.71 -70.30
N GLU A 240 83.26 -35.53 -71.61
CA GLU A 240 84.57 -35.59 -72.30
C GLU A 240 85.39 -34.30 -72.23
N ARG A 241 84.78 -33.16 -71.86
CA ARG A 241 85.49 -31.86 -71.80
C ARG A 241 85.83 -31.39 -70.40
N GLN A 242 85.02 -31.75 -69.40
CA GLN A 242 85.07 -31.06 -68.12
C GLN A 242 85.98 -31.71 -67.05
N GLN A 243 86.46 -32.95 -67.25
CA GLN A 243 87.21 -33.67 -66.20
C GLN A 243 88.54 -33.02 -65.75
N GLY A 244 89.13 -32.10 -66.53
CA GLY A 244 90.30 -31.32 -66.11
C GLY A 244 89.96 -29.95 -65.50
N GLU A 245 88.94 -29.27 -66.00
CA GLU A 245 88.53 -27.94 -65.52
C GLU A 245 87.68 -28.02 -64.24
N ILE A 246 87.01 -29.15 -64.02
CA ILE A 246 86.15 -29.40 -62.84
C ILE A 246 86.91 -29.29 -61.52
N GLU A 247 88.18 -29.70 -61.43
CA GLU A 247 88.89 -29.74 -60.15
C GLU A 247 89.39 -28.35 -59.74
N SER A 248 89.92 -27.57 -60.69
CA SER A 248 90.28 -26.15 -60.47
C SER A 248 89.04 -25.29 -60.17
N LEU A 249 87.96 -25.45 -60.94
CA LEU A 249 86.73 -24.68 -60.70
C LEU A 249 85.99 -25.14 -59.43
N ARG A 250 86.21 -26.36 -58.92
CA ARG A 250 85.64 -26.80 -57.63
C ARG A 250 86.22 -26.01 -56.47
N GLU A 251 87.53 -25.81 -56.42
CA GLU A 251 88.18 -25.07 -55.32
C GLU A 251 87.76 -23.58 -55.35
N GLU A 252 87.78 -22.95 -56.52
CA GLU A 252 87.29 -21.57 -56.69
C GLU A 252 85.78 -21.43 -56.39
N LEU A 253 84.95 -22.41 -56.78
CA LEU A 253 83.53 -22.44 -56.41
C LEU A 253 83.32 -22.68 -54.92
N GLU A 254 84.18 -23.43 -54.23
CA GLU A 254 84.10 -23.59 -52.78
C GLU A 254 84.48 -22.32 -52.02
N GLU A 255 85.51 -21.58 -52.44
CA GLU A 255 85.82 -20.27 -51.86
C GLU A 255 84.76 -19.21 -52.20
N ALA A 256 84.23 -19.19 -53.43
CA ALA A 256 83.09 -18.35 -53.81
C ALA A 256 81.80 -18.73 -53.05
N ARG A 257 81.58 -20.02 -52.75
CA ARG A 257 80.47 -20.47 -51.89
C ARG A 257 80.68 -20.06 -50.45
N ARG A 258 81.86 -20.29 -49.85
CA ARG A 258 82.17 -19.88 -48.47
C ARG A 258 82.01 -18.37 -48.28
N SER A 259 82.59 -17.56 -49.17
CA SER A 259 82.47 -16.10 -49.13
C SER A 259 81.02 -15.61 -49.38
N SER A 260 80.29 -16.18 -50.34
CA SER A 260 78.87 -15.83 -50.55
C SER A 260 77.97 -16.32 -49.40
N GLU A 261 78.28 -17.43 -48.75
CA GLU A 261 77.61 -17.90 -47.55
C GLU A 261 77.89 -17.02 -46.33
N GLU A 262 79.13 -16.57 -46.14
CA GLU A 262 79.49 -15.63 -45.07
C GLU A 262 78.83 -14.27 -45.30
N TRP A 263 78.78 -13.80 -46.54
CA TRP A 263 78.04 -12.61 -46.92
C TRP A 263 76.54 -12.76 -46.67
N ARG A 264 75.92 -13.87 -47.12
CA ARG A 264 74.51 -14.22 -46.82
C ARG A 264 74.25 -14.37 -45.32
N LYS A 265 75.15 -14.97 -44.54
CA LYS A 265 75.05 -15.07 -43.07
C LYS A 265 75.16 -13.67 -42.43
N GLY A 266 76.00 -12.79 -42.98
CA GLY A 266 76.09 -11.38 -42.59
C GLY A 266 74.82 -10.59 -42.90
N GLU A 267 74.26 -10.74 -44.11
CA GLU A 267 72.98 -10.13 -44.49
C GLU A 267 71.82 -10.67 -43.66
N LEU A 268 71.72 -11.99 -43.47
CA LEU A 268 70.70 -12.60 -42.61
C LEU A 268 70.77 -12.07 -41.18
N ARG A 269 71.97 -11.84 -40.63
CA ARG A 269 72.13 -11.18 -39.31
C ARG A 269 71.66 -9.73 -39.32
N ARG A 270 71.94 -8.96 -40.39
CA ARG A 270 71.45 -7.57 -40.53
C ARG A 270 69.93 -7.51 -40.70
N VAL A 271 69.36 -8.37 -41.55
CA VAL A 271 67.91 -8.49 -41.78
C VAL A 271 67.21 -8.93 -40.51
N LYS A 272 67.77 -9.90 -39.77
CA LYS A 272 67.27 -10.30 -38.46
C LYS A 272 67.31 -9.16 -37.44
N ALA A 273 68.42 -8.43 -37.32
CA ALA A 273 68.52 -7.28 -36.42
C ALA A 273 67.54 -6.15 -36.79
N LEU A 274 67.32 -5.90 -38.10
CA LEU A 274 66.32 -4.94 -38.58
C LEU A 274 64.88 -5.41 -38.34
N ALA A 275 64.61 -6.71 -38.44
CA ALA A 275 63.32 -7.31 -38.12
C ALA A 275 63.03 -7.23 -36.61
N GLU A 276 63.98 -7.62 -35.76
CA GLU A 276 63.89 -7.52 -34.30
C GLU A 276 63.75 -6.04 -33.85
N GLY A 277 64.44 -5.11 -34.51
CA GLY A 277 64.26 -3.67 -34.29
C GLY A 277 62.83 -3.22 -34.57
N ARG A 278 62.31 -3.54 -35.77
CA ARG A 278 60.92 -3.23 -36.17
C ARG A 278 59.89 -3.89 -35.26
N GLU A 279 60.09 -5.14 -34.86
CA GLU A 279 59.23 -5.88 -33.95
C GLU A 279 59.18 -5.21 -32.57
N ASN A 280 60.33 -4.77 -32.04
CA ASN A 280 60.40 -4.06 -30.78
C ASN A 280 59.77 -2.66 -30.84
N ASP A 281 59.89 -1.95 -31.95
CA ASP A 281 59.23 -0.65 -32.13
C ASP A 281 57.71 -0.79 -32.36
N LEU A 282 57.26 -1.86 -33.02
CA LEU A 282 55.85 -2.26 -33.04
C LEU A 282 55.35 -2.58 -31.63
N ARG A 283 56.07 -3.39 -30.84
CA ARG A 283 55.71 -3.66 -29.43
C ARG A 283 55.60 -2.38 -28.60
N LYS A 284 56.56 -1.44 -28.72
CA LYS A 284 56.51 -0.14 -28.02
C LYS A 284 55.31 0.70 -28.44
N THR A 285 55.02 0.79 -29.73
CA THR A 285 53.87 1.58 -30.23
C THR A 285 52.53 0.93 -29.87
N HIS A 286 52.41 -0.39 -29.88
CA HIS A 286 51.25 -1.11 -29.34
C HIS A 286 51.10 -0.89 -27.83
N ALA A 287 52.18 -0.98 -27.04
CA ALA A 287 52.14 -0.71 -25.60
C ALA A 287 51.74 0.74 -25.29
N ALA A 288 52.26 1.72 -26.04
CA ALA A 288 51.90 3.13 -25.90
C ALA A 288 50.41 3.37 -26.22
N ARG A 289 49.89 2.79 -27.32
CA ARG A 289 48.45 2.86 -27.65
C ARG A 289 47.59 2.20 -26.58
N LEU A 290 48.02 1.06 -26.03
CA LEU A 290 47.30 0.41 -24.92
C LEU A 290 47.31 1.26 -23.65
N ALA A 291 48.41 1.95 -23.33
CA ALA A 291 48.46 2.90 -22.23
C ALA A 291 47.53 4.11 -22.45
N GLU A 292 47.56 4.72 -23.65
CA GLU A 292 46.69 5.84 -24.02
C GLU A 292 45.20 5.46 -23.97
N THR A 293 44.84 4.27 -24.49
CA THR A 293 43.44 3.78 -24.39
C THR A 293 43.01 3.54 -22.96
N LYS A 294 43.88 2.99 -22.09
CA LYS A 294 43.62 2.84 -20.65
C LYS A 294 43.42 4.20 -19.97
N GLU A 295 44.33 5.16 -20.16
CA GLU A 295 44.14 6.52 -19.63
C GLU A 295 42.84 7.17 -20.14
N SER A 296 42.48 6.95 -21.41
CA SER A 296 41.21 7.47 -21.96
C SER A 296 39.98 6.82 -21.32
N ALA A 297 40.07 5.53 -20.94
CA ALA A 297 39.02 4.82 -20.23
C ALA A 297 38.94 5.29 -18.76
N ASP A 298 40.07 5.43 -18.07
CA ASP A 298 40.15 5.90 -16.70
C ASP A 298 39.60 7.34 -16.57
N ARG A 299 39.92 8.23 -17.52
CA ARG A 299 39.33 9.59 -17.58
C ARG A 299 37.81 9.55 -17.79
N ARG A 300 37.28 8.61 -18.59
CA ARG A 300 35.82 8.43 -18.76
C ARG A 300 35.17 7.87 -17.50
N VAL A 301 35.79 6.91 -16.82
CA VAL A 301 35.32 6.35 -15.54
C VAL A 301 35.27 7.44 -14.48
N ALA A 302 36.34 8.23 -14.33
CA ALA A 302 36.39 9.36 -13.40
C ALA A 302 35.32 10.42 -13.70
N ALA A 303 35.09 10.75 -14.98
CA ALA A 303 34.02 11.68 -15.37
C ALA A 303 32.62 11.14 -15.03
N ILE A 304 32.36 9.84 -15.24
CA ILE A 304 31.09 9.19 -14.87
C ILE A 304 30.92 9.14 -13.35
N GLN A 305 31.98 8.89 -12.59
CA GLN A 305 31.96 8.93 -11.12
C GLN A 305 31.64 10.34 -10.61
N ALA A 306 32.36 11.36 -11.08
CA ALA A 306 32.11 12.76 -10.72
C ALA A 306 30.69 13.22 -11.06
N GLN A 307 30.13 12.79 -12.20
CA GLN A 307 28.73 13.05 -12.57
C GLN A 307 27.77 12.37 -11.58
N ARG A 308 27.96 11.08 -11.26
CA ARG A 308 27.14 10.36 -10.28
C ARG A 308 27.20 10.98 -8.88
N GLU A 309 28.36 11.49 -8.48
CA GLU A 309 28.52 12.21 -7.20
C GLU A 309 27.86 13.59 -7.20
N ALA A 310 27.80 14.27 -8.35
CA ALA A 310 27.03 15.51 -8.50
C ALA A 310 25.52 15.23 -8.45
N ASP A 311 25.04 14.21 -9.18
CA ASP A 311 23.64 13.81 -9.20
C ASP A 311 23.17 13.31 -7.82
N ASN A 312 23.97 12.50 -7.12
CA ASN A 312 23.69 12.06 -5.75
C ASN A 312 23.65 13.23 -4.75
N ARG A 313 24.51 14.24 -4.90
CA ARG A 313 24.44 15.46 -4.06
C ARG A 313 23.19 16.29 -4.36
N ALA A 314 22.80 16.41 -5.62
CA ALA A 314 21.58 17.11 -6.01
C ALA A 314 20.31 16.39 -5.51
N LEU A 315 20.29 15.05 -5.53
CA LEU A 315 19.20 14.25 -4.96
C LEU A 315 19.11 14.40 -3.44
N ARG A 316 20.25 14.34 -2.72
CA ARG A 316 20.28 14.58 -1.26
C ARG A 316 19.77 15.98 -0.90
N ALA A 317 20.21 17.02 -1.61
CA ALA A 317 19.72 18.38 -1.41
C ALA A 317 18.21 18.50 -1.61
N ARG A 318 17.64 17.84 -2.64
CA ARG A 318 16.18 17.80 -2.85
C ARG A 318 15.44 17.08 -1.73
N HIS A 319 15.94 15.94 -1.26
CA HIS A 319 15.32 15.25 -0.12
C HIS A 319 15.44 16.04 1.19
N GLU A 320 16.53 16.81 1.39
CA GLU A 320 16.67 17.75 2.49
C GLU A 320 15.65 18.91 2.38
N GLU A 321 15.42 19.43 1.17
CA GLU A 321 14.39 20.44 0.89
C GLU A 321 12.96 19.90 1.08
N GLU A 322 12.66 18.69 0.59
CA GLU A 322 11.37 18.00 0.74
C GLU A 322 11.08 17.68 2.21
N THR A 323 12.04 17.14 2.95
CA THR A 323 11.88 16.89 4.40
C THR A 323 11.79 18.18 5.20
N ALA A 324 12.46 19.25 4.80
CA ALA A 324 12.27 20.58 5.39
C ALA A 324 10.89 21.17 5.07
N HIS A 325 10.35 20.96 3.86
CA HIS A 325 9.00 21.37 3.47
C HIS A 325 7.95 20.64 4.32
N LEU A 326 8.00 19.30 4.36
CA LEU A 326 7.09 18.48 5.15
C LEU A 326 7.13 18.86 6.64
N ARG A 327 8.33 19.13 7.20
CA ARG A 327 8.45 19.61 8.59
C ARG A 327 7.75 20.95 8.82
N ARG A 328 7.81 21.88 7.86
CA ARG A 328 7.05 23.15 7.95
C ARG A 328 5.56 22.90 7.84
N ASP A 329 5.10 22.08 6.89
CA ASP A 329 3.68 21.74 6.74
C ASP A 329 3.10 21.11 8.01
N TYR A 330 3.85 20.21 8.66
CA TYR A 330 3.46 19.61 9.94
C TYR A 330 3.43 20.64 11.08
N GLN A 331 4.40 21.56 11.14
CA GLN A 331 4.41 22.65 12.12
C GLN A 331 3.25 23.63 11.91
N GLU A 332 2.91 23.97 10.66
CA GLU A 332 1.77 24.81 10.32
C GLU A 332 0.43 24.14 10.65
N ARG A 333 0.30 22.83 10.43
CA ARG A 333 -0.88 22.05 10.86
C ARG A 333 -1.02 22.01 12.37
N LEU A 334 0.05 21.74 13.11
CA LEU A 334 0.03 21.78 14.58
C LEU A 334 -0.34 23.16 15.11
N ALA A 335 0.25 24.23 14.56
CA ALA A 335 -0.12 25.60 14.91
C ALA A 335 -1.59 25.93 14.60
N ALA A 336 -2.11 25.46 13.45
CA ALA A 336 -3.52 25.63 13.09
C ALA A 336 -4.48 24.83 13.99
N GLU A 337 -4.09 23.64 14.44
CA GLU A 337 -4.83 22.86 15.43
C GLU A 337 -4.81 23.53 16.81
N ASP A 338 -3.69 24.10 17.24
CA ASP A 338 -3.60 24.82 18.51
C ASP A 338 -4.41 26.11 18.49
N GLU A 339 -4.44 26.85 17.36
CA GLU A 339 -5.36 27.99 17.20
C GLU A 339 -6.84 27.55 17.18
N ARG A 340 -7.17 26.39 16.58
CA ARG A 340 -8.52 25.80 16.69
C ARG A 340 -8.87 25.48 18.15
N ARG A 341 -8.01 24.76 18.87
CA ARG A 341 -8.19 24.43 20.29
C ARG A 341 -8.37 25.70 21.14
N LYS A 342 -7.58 26.75 20.92
CA LYS A 342 -7.75 28.07 21.57
C LYS A 342 -9.11 28.71 21.24
N SER A 343 -9.57 28.63 19.99
CA SER A 343 -10.87 29.16 19.60
C SER A 343 -12.04 28.37 20.20
N GLU A 344 -11.89 27.05 20.33
CA GLU A 344 -12.89 26.17 20.95
C GLU A 344 -12.96 26.37 22.47
N THR A 345 -11.81 26.45 23.16
CA THR A 345 -11.79 26.76 24.60
C THR A 345 -12.35 28.15 24.87
N TRP A 346 -12.01 29.16 24.06
CA TRP A 346 -12.60 30.50 24.19
C TRP A 346 -14.12 30.51 23.96
N ALA A 347 -14.62 29.73 22.98
CA ALA A 347 -16.05 29.60 22.73
C ALA A 347 -16.79 28.82 23.83
N LEU A 348 -16.14 27.84 24.47
CA LEU A 348 -16.68 27.15 25.65
C LEU A 348 -16.72 28.07 26.87
N ASP A 349 -15.64 28.80 27.13
CA ASP A 349 -15.55 29.83 28.16
C ASP A 349 -16.67 30.87 28.03
N GLU A 350 -16.93 31.36 26.82
CA GLU A 350 -17.98 32.34 26.58
C GLU A 350 -19.38 31.76 26.81
N ARG A 351 -19.63 30.51 26.39
CA ARG A 351 -20.87 29.78 26.72
C ARG A 351 -21.04 29.58 28.23
N LEU A 352 -19.96 29.34 28.96
CA LEU A 352 -19.98 29.23 30.42
C LEU A 352 -20.27 30.60 31.08
N ARG A 353 -19.70 31.70 30.57
CA ARG A 353 -20.04 33.07 31.01
C ARG A 353 -21.51 33.39 30.75
N GLU A 354 -22.03 33.10 29.55
CA GLU A 354 -23.45 33.25 29.24
C GLU A 354 -24.35 32.43 30.19
N ALA A 355 -24.00 31.17 30.43
CA ALA A 355 -24.75 30.31 31.35
C ALA A 355 -24.71 30.82 32.80
N ALA A 356 -23.57 31.35 33.25
CA ALA A 356 -23.44 31.98 34.56
C ALA A 356 -24.31 33.24 34.67
N VAL A 357 -24.32 34.11 33.65
CA VAL A 357 -25.19 35.29 33.61
C VAL A 357 -26.67 34.90 33.61
N ARG A 358 -27.08 33.90 32.82
CA ARG A 358 -28.46 33.38 32.82
C ARG A 358 -28.84 32.88 34.22
N ARG A 359 -28.03 32.03 34.83
CA ARG A 359 -28.22 31.54 36.20
C ARG A 359 -28.31 32.67 37.22
N GLU A 360 -27.50 33.72 37.09
CA GLU A 360 -27.59 34.89 37.98
C GLU A 360 -28.90 35.67 37.77
N THR A 361 -29.34 35.87 36.53
CA THR A 361 -30.63 36.52 36.25
C THR A 361 -31.82 35.70 36.76
N GLU A 362 -31.77 34.37 36.66
CA GLU A 362 -32.77 33.47 37.24
C GLU A 362 -32.76 33.54 38.77
N LEU A 363 -31.59 33.51 39.43
CA LEU A 363 -31.47 33.68 40.88
C LEU A 363 -32.01 35.05 41.35
N ARG A 364 -31.76 36.12 40.59
CA ARG A 364 -32.34 37.44 40.84
C ARG A 364 -33.87 37.41 40.71
N ALA A 365 -34.42 36.74 39.70
CA ALA A 365 -35.87 36.59 39.52
C ALA A 365 -36.54 35.71 40.61
N TYR A 366 -35.89 34.62 41.03
CA TYR A 366 -36.38 33.78 42.14
C TYR A 366 -36.31 34.52 43.48
N THR A 367 -35.27 35.31 43.73
CA THR A 367 -35.16 36.10 44.96
C THR A 367 -36.12 37.28 45.01
N THR A 368 -36.46 37.93 43.88
CA THR A 368 -37.58 38.89 43.85
C THR A 368 -38.91 38.19 44.08
N ARG A 369 -39.15 37.03 43.45
CA ARG A 369 -40.40 36.28 43.62
C ARG A 369 -40.59 35.76 45.04
N LEU A 370 -39.53 35.34 45.72
CA LEU A 370 -39.57 34.98 47.14
C LEU A 370 -39.95 36.19 48.00
N LYS A 371 -39.35 37.36 47.79
CA LYS A 371 -39.70 38.60 48.50
C LYS A 371 -41.15 39.04 48.25
N GLU A 372 -41.67 38.88 47.02
CA GLU A 372 -43.08 39.10 46.72
C GLU A 372 -44.01 38.16 47.52
N LEU A 373 -43.68 36.87 47.57
CA LEU A 373 -44.46 35.86 48.32
C LEU A 373 -44.37 36.08 49.83
N GLU A 374 -43.22 36.50 50.36
CA GLU A 374 -43.04 36.89 51.75
C GLU A 374 -43.86 38.14 52.09
N ALA A 375 -43.82 39.19 51.26
CA ALA A 375 -44.63 40.38 51.42
C ALA A 375 -46.14 40.08 51.35
N ALA A 376 -46.57 39.24 50.39
CA ALA A 376 -47.96 38.79 50.28
C ALA A 376 -48.40 37.99 51.51
N ARG A 377 -47.53 37.11 52.04
CA ARG A 377 -47.79 36.35 53.27
C ARG A 377 -47.87 37.26 54.50
N LEU A 378 -47.06 38.32 54.56
CA LEU A 378 -47.14 39.33 55.62
C LEU A 378 -48.43 40.15 55.53
N SER A 379 -48.86 40.57 54.33
CA SER A 379 -50.15 41.26 54.15
C SER A 379 -51.36 40.36 54.43
N GLN A 380 -51.26 39.05 54.13
CA GLN A 380 -52.29 38.08 54.52
C GLN A 380 -52.34 37.90 56.04
N LYS A 381 -51.18 37.87 56.71
CA LYS A 381 -51.12 37.87 58.18
C LYS A 381 -51.75 39.13 58.75
N SER A 382 -51.39 40.34 58.28
CA SER A 382 -51.96 41.59 58.82
C SER A 382 -53.46 41.67 58.60
N THR A 383 -53.97 41.36 57.40
CA THR A 383 -55.43 41.35 57.14
C THR A 383 -56.17 40.26 57.92
N SER A 384 -55.54 39.11 58.20
CA SER A 384 -56.12 38.10 59.10
C SER A 384 -56.10 38.56 60.56
N GLN A 385 -55.07 39.30 60.98
CA GLN A 385 -54.97 39.86 62.32
C GLN A 385 -55.99 40.99 62.52
N GLU A 386 -56.10 41.95 61.61
CA GLU A 386 -57.16 42.96 61.59
C GLU A 386 -58.56 42.32 61.55
N GLY A 387 -58.69 41.17 60.87
CA GLY A 387 -59.92 40.37 60.84
C GLY A 387 -60.25 39.76 62.21
N LEU A 388 -59.24 39.24 62.91
CA LEU A 388 -59.35 38.76 64.28
C LEU A 388 -59.62 39.91 65.26
N GLU A 389 -58.93 41.04 65.15
CA GLU A 389 -59.17 42.26 65.93
C GLU A 389 -60.61 42.72 65.77
N ARG A 390 -61.13 42.83 64.54
CA ARG A 390 -62.57 43.12 64.27
C ARG A 390 -63.55 42.05 64.74
N VAL A 391 -63.09 40.84 65.05
CA VAL A 391 -63.91 39.78 65.68
C VAL A 391 -63.85 39.91 67.21
N VAL A 392 -62.67 40.20 67.77
CA VAL A 392 -62.47 40.47 69.20
C VAL A 392 -63.18 41.76 69.62
N GLU A 393 -63.19 42.82 68.81
CA GLU A 393 -63.98 44.03 69.05
C GLU A 393 -65.48 43.76 69.05
N ARG A 394 -65.97 42.91 68.13
CA ARG A 394 -67.38 42.50 68.11
C ARG A 394 -67.74 41.65 69.32
N PHE A 395 -66.94 40.64 69.66
CA PHE A 395 -67.13 39.88 70.88
C PHE A 395 -66.96 40.74 72.13
N GLY A 396 -66.08 41.74 72.13
CA GLY A 396 -65.95 42.70 73.23
C GLY A 396 -67.20 43.56 73.39
N ALA A 397 -67.76 44.07 72.29
CA ALA A 397 -69.03 44.81 72.30
C ALA A 397 -70.23 43.92 72.69
N GLU A 398 -70.26 42.66 72.25
CA GLU A 398 -71.26 41.67 72.68
C GLU A 398 -71.10 41.33 74.16
N ILE A 399 -69.89 41.09 74.65
CA ILE A 399 -69.56 40.86 76.07
C ILE A 399 -69.98 42.08 76.88
N SER A 400 -69.62 43.31 76.51
CA SER A 400 -70.08 44.51 77.22
C SER A 400 -71.60 44.70 77.10
N GLY A 401 -72.25 44.24 76.03
CA GLY A 401 -73.70 44.14 75.95
C GLY A 401 -74.28 43.14 76.95
N PHE A 402 -73.65 41.97 77.12
CA PHE A 402 -73.99 40.97 78.12
C PHE A 402 -73.66 41.42 79.54
N GLU A 403 -72.55 42.12 79.79
CA GLU A 403 -72.19 42.72 81.08
C GLU A 403 -73.18 43.82 81.46
N ASN A 404 -73.55 44.71 80.54
CA ASN A 404 -74.64 45.67 80.77
C ASN A 404 -75.96 44.95 81.05
N ARG A 405 -76.27 43.86 80.33
CA ARG A 405 -77.47 43.07 80.59
C ARG A 405 -77.41 42.30 81.91
N VAL A 406 -76.23 41.86 82.33
CA VAL A 406 -75.98 41.26 83.64
C VAL A 406 -76.14 42.31 84.73
N THR A 407 -75.59 43.52 84.59
CA THR A 407 -75.80 44.60 85.57
C THR A 407 -77.25 45.09 85.62
N GLU A 408 -78.00 45.08 84.50
CA GLU A 408 -79.46 45.28 84.50
C GLU A 408 -80.19 44.16 85.25
N LEU A 409 -79.78 42.90 85.04
CA LEU A 409 -80.35 41.74 85.71
C LEU A 409 -79.93 41.63 87.17
N GLU A 410 -78.74 42.10 87.54
CA GLU A 410 -78.21 42.22 88.89
C GLU A 410 -78.87 43.38 89.62
N ALA A 411 -79.14 44.53 88.97
CA ALA A 411 -79.95 45.59 89.56
C ALA A 411 -81.42 45.16 89.75
N ALA A 412 -81.97 44.38 88.81
CA ALA A 412 -83.29 43.76 88.97
C ALA A 412 -83.27 42.62 90.01
N LEU A 413 -82.14 41.91 90.15
CA LEU A 413 -81.93 40.91 91.18
C LEU A 413 -81.81 41.59 92.54
N GLU A 414 -81.03 42.65 92.70
CA GLU A 414 -80.94 43.52 93.88
C GLU A 414 -82.29 44.15 94.22
N GLU A 415 -83.13 44.51 93.25
CA GLU A 415 -84.50 44.95 93.52
C GLU A 415 -85.36 43.76 94.01
N SER A 416 -85.19 42.58 93.42
CA SER A 416 -85.84 41.34 93.89
C SER A 416 -85.28 40.83 95.22
N GLU A 417 -84.02 41.15 95.53
CA GLU A 417 -83.28 40.78 96.71
C GLU A 417 -83.45 41.81 97.81
N ALA A 418 -83.79 43.06 97.51
CA ALA A 418 -84.33 43.99 98.48
C ALA A 418 -85.71 43.49 98.94
N ARG A 419 -86.58 43.10 97.98
CA ARG A 419 -87.86 42.43 98.27
C ARG A 419 -87.67 41.08 98.96
N ARG A 420 -86.59 40.35 98.66
CA ARG A 420 -86.23 39.10 99.34
C ARG A 420 -85.62 39.35 100.71
N ASN A 421 -84.84 40.41 100.91
CA ASN A 421 -84.24 40.79 102.19
C ASN A 421 -85.27 41.42 103.14
N GLU A 422 -86.36 42.00 102.63
CA GLU A 422 -87.57 42.23 103.43
C GLU A 422 -88.20 40.90 103.90
N LEU A 423 -88.12 39.82 103.11
CA LEU A 423 -88.57 38.47 103.48
C LEU A 423 -87.50 37.62 104.22
N GLU A 424 -86.23 38.00 104.14
CA GLU A 424 -85.07 37.27 104.68
C GLU A 424 -84.56 37.95 105.96
N MET A 425 -84.90 39.22 106.23
CA MET A 425 -85.00 39.73 107.62
C MET A 425 -86.00 38.91 108.45
N VAL A 426 -87.01 38.29 107.83
CA VAL A 426 -88.00 37.43 108.50
C VAL A 426 -87.52 35.98 108.61
N LEU A 427 -86.43 35.59 107.92
CA LEU A 427 -85.90 34.22 107.89
C LEU A 427 -84.40 34.09 108.26
N GLY A 428 -83.73 35.21 108.52
CA GLY A 428 -82.28 35.34 108.78
C GLY A 428 -81.87 35.22 110.26
N GLU A 429 -82.76 34.80 111.16
CA GLU A 429 -82.38 34.39 112.52
C GLU A 429 -81.80 32.96 112.59
N ILE A 430 -81.68 32.24 111.47
CA ILE A 430 -81.29 30.83 111.46
C ILE A 430 -80.16 30.52 110.45
N ARG A 431 -78.97 30.31 111.03
CA ARG A 431 -77.82 29.47 110.57
C ARG A 431 -76.61 30.19 109.95
N ALA A 432 -75.41 29.69 110.28
CA ALA A 432 -74.11 30.31 110.06
C ALA A 432 -73.08 29.35 109.41
N GLY A 433 -71.99 29.92 108.86
CA GLY A 433 -70.61 29.48 109.13
C GLY A 433 -69.79 28.75 108.03
N GLY A 434 -68.56 29.26 107.81
CA GLY A 434 -67.35 28.57 107.26
C GLY A 434 -67.25 28.31 105.75
N GLU A 435 -66.10 27.96 105.14
CA GLU A 435 -64.66 28.29 105.36
C GLU A 435 -63.78 27.71 104.19
N GLU A 436 -62.67 28.39 103.82
CA GLU A 436 -61.40 28.01 103.10
C GLU A 436 -61.22 26.89 102.02
N VAL A 437 -60.12 26.97 101.21
CA VAL A 437 -58.95 25.99 101.10
C VAL A 437 -58.19 25.91 99.72
N SER A 438 -56.83 26.03 99.73
CA SER A 438 -55.71 25.49 98.85
C SER A 438 -55.70 25.53 97.28
N GLY A 439 -54.59 25.38 96.50
CA GLY A 439 -53.11 25.28 96.73
C GLY A 439 -52.28 24.67 95.52
N ILE A 440 -50.94 24.49 95.65
CA ILE A 440 -50.05 23.38 95.08
C ILE A 440 -49.15 23.52 93.78
N THR A 441 -47.79 23.34 93.94
CA THR A 441 -46.61 22.70 93.20
C THR A 441 -46.53 22.45 91.64
N ALA A 442 -45.38 22.17 90.93
CA ALA A 442 -43.89 22.31 91.04
C ALA A 442 -43.11 21.76 89.75
N SER A 443 -41.74 21.76 89.74
CA SER A 443 -40.75 21.09 88.80
C SER A 443 -40.57 21.60 87.34
N SER A 444 -39.56 21.23 86.50
CA SER A 444 -38.13 20.77 86.55
C SER A 444 -37.80 19.88 85.31
N ASP A 445 -36.63 20.04 84.65
CA ASP A 445 -35.71 18.99 84.04
C ASP A 445 -35.02 19.30 82.67
N GLY A 446 -33.86 18.64 82.44
CA GLY A 446 -33.10 18.51 81.15
C GLY A 446 -31.62 18.95 81.24
N ALA A 447 -30.59 18.09 81.36
CA ALA A 447 -29.98 17.15 80.38
C ALA A 447 -29.36 17.83 79.13
N ALA A 448 -28.22 17.47 78.54
CA ALA A 448 -27.00 16.68 78.81
C ALA A 448 -26.31 16.56 77.43
N ASP A 449 -24.99 16.69 77.28
CA ASP A 449 -24.33 16.47 75.97
C ASP A 449 -22.83 16.10 76.09
N GLY A 450 -22.29 15.35 75.11
CA GLY A 450 -20.89 14.90 75.12
C GLY A 450 -20.45 14.06 73.90
N GLU A 451 -19.52 14.61 73.11
CA GLU A 451 -18.87 13.96 71.95
C GLU A 451 -17.76 12.95 72.33
N PRO A 452 -17.37 12.09 71.38
CA PRO A 452 -15.98 11.66 71.24
C PRO A 452 -15.39 11.90 69.83
N LYS A 453 -14.14 12.39 69.77
CA LYS A 453 -13.30 12.47 68.56
C LYS A 453 -12.15 11.46 68.64
N GLY A 454 -11.82 10.81 67.52
CA GLY A 454 -10.61 9.98 67.41
C GLY A 454 -10.71 8.85 66.38
N ARG A 455 -10.86 9.17 65.08
CA ARG A 455 -10.97 8.15 64.02
C ARG A 455 -10.63 8.60 62.59
N LEU A 456 -9.76 9.60 62.42
CA LEU A 456 -9.46 10.20 61.11
C LEU A 456 -8.12 9.77 60.49
N GLU A 457 -7.08 9.50 61.31
CA GLU A 457 -5.71 9.30 60.81
C GLU A 457 -5.53 7.99 60.00
N ASP A 458 -6.25 6.90 60.36
CA ASP A 458 -6.18 5.62 59.63
C ASP A 458 -6.83 5.67 58.23
N VAL A 459 -7.73 6.63 57.99
CA VAL A 459 -8.45 6.79 56.71
C VAL A 459 -7.57 7.52 55.68
N GLU A 460 -6.78 8.49 56.13
CA GLU A 460 -5.90 9.28 55.27
C GLU A 460 -4.79 8.40 54.65
N VAL A 461 -4.23 7.46 55.41
CA VAL A 461 -3.22 6.51 54.91
C VAL A 461 -3.81 5.55 53.86
N GLN A 462 -5.07 5.14 54.01
CA GLN A 462 -5.74 4.28 53.02
C GLN A 462 -6.11 5.04 51.74
N ASN A 463 -6.45 6.33 51.84
CA ASN A 463 -6.71 7.17 50.67
C ASN A 463 -5.45 7.37 49.81
N ILE A 464 -4.28 7.63 50.42
CA ILE A 464 -3.02 7.83 49.67
C ILE A 464 -2.66 6.56 48.85
N LEU A 465 -2.76 5.38 49.45
CA LEU A 465 -2.50 4.10 48.76
C LEU A 465 -3.60 3.70 47.75
N ALA A 466 -4.73 4.38 47.75
CA ALA A 466 -5.76 4.26 46.72
C ALA A 466 -5.51 5.25 45.57
N GLU A 467 -5.07 6.47 45.87
CA GLU A 467 -4.68 7.49 44.89
C GLU A 467 -3.50 7.02 44.03
N GLU A 468 -2.41 6.51 44.61
CA GLU A 468 -1.27 5.95 43.85
C GLU A 468 -1.70 4.84 42.86
N LYS A 469 -2.63 3.96 43.27
CA LYS A 469 -3.15 2.91 42.39
C LYS A 469 -4.09 3.42 41.31
N ILE A 470 -4.79 4.53 41.56
CA ILE A 470 -5.59 5.21 40.55
C ILE A 470 -4.65 5.83 39.50
N GLU A 471 -3.56 6.48 39.93
CA GLU A 471 -2.55 7.03 39.01
C GLU A 471 -1.89 5.95 38.13
N ASP A 472 -1.46 4.82 38.71
CA ASP A 472 -0.90 3.68 37.95
C ASP A 472 -1.90 3.09 36.93
N LEU A 473 -3.19 2.99 37.31
CA LEU A 473 -4.25 2.50 36.42
C LEU A 473 -4.60 3.53 35.33
N GLU A 474 -4.57 4.82 35.65
CA GLU A 474 -4.79 5.89 34.66
C GLU A 474 -3.63 5.96 33.65
N ALA A 475 -2.39 5.79 34.10
CA ALA A 475 -1.22 5.67 33.22
C ALA A 475 -1.35 4.46 32.29
N SER A 476 -1.66 3.28 32.83
CA SER A 476 -1.89 2.04 32.06
C SER A 476 -3.04 2.19 31.04
N LEU A 477 -4.12 2.89 31.42
CA LEU A 477 -5.24 3.18 30.53
C LEU A 477 -4.90 4.23 29.46
N SER A 478 -4.01 5.19 29.74
CA SER A 478 -3.53 6.13 28.73
C SER A 478 -2.64 5.45 27.69
N GLU A 479 -1.71 4.58 28.12
CA GLU A 479 -0.83 3.84 27.22
C GLU A 479 -1.64 2.91 26.30
N ALA A 480 -2.59 2.15 26.87
CA ALA A 480 -3.49 1.29 26.08
C ALA A 480 -4.39 2.09 25.12
N ARG A 481 -4.79 3.32 25.47
CA ARG A 481 -5.53 4.22 24.56
C ARG A 481 -4.65 4.75 23.44
N GLU A 482 -3.40 5.13 23.72
CA GLU A 482 -2.45 5.55 22.69
C GLU A 482 -2.11 4.40 21.74
N GLU A 483 -1.87 3.20 22.24
CA GLU A 483 -1.64 2.02 21.41
C GLU A 483 -2.86 1.69 20.55
N SER A 484 -4.07 1.73 21.13
CA SER A 484 -5.33 1.59 20.39
C SER A 484 -5.50 2.65 19.29
N GLN A 485 -5.14 3.92 19.57
CA GLN A 485 -5.14 4.99 18.56
C GLN A 485 -4.11 4.74 17.45
N ARG A 486 -2.87 4.36 17.79
CA ARG A 486 -1.82 4.04 16.80
C ARG A 486 -2.25 2.85 15.92
N ASN A 487 -2.85 1.82 16.51
CA ASN A 487 -3.35 0.65 15.79
C ASN A 487 -4.56 1.01 14.89
N ALA A 488 -5.47 1.88 15.37
CA ALA A 488 -6.58 2.39 14.57
C ALA A 488 -6.09 3.24 13.38
N GLU A 489 -5.09 4.10 13.57
CA GLU A 489 -4.46 4.85 12.48
C GLU A 489 -3.74 3.95 11.48
N GLN A 490 -3.02 2.92 11.93
CA GLN A 490 -2.35 1.95 11.05
C GLN A 490 -3.38 1.16 10.23
N LEU A 491 -4.45 0.68 10.87
CA LEU A 491 -5.56 0.01 10.20
C LEU A 491 -6.25 0.95 9.19
N GLN A 492 -6.47 2.21 9.55
CA GLN A 492 -7.04 3.19 8.63
C GLN A 492 -6.12 3.48 7.44
N ARG A 493 -4.80 3.62 7.65
CA ARG A 493 -3.82 3.75 6.56
C ARG A 493 -3.84 2.54 5.63
N ALA A 494 -3.89 1.32 6.19
CA ALA A 494 -3.97 0.09 5.41
C ALA A 494 -5.29 -0.01 4.62
N LEU A 495 -6.42 0.39 5.21
CA LEU A 495 -7.71 0.45 4.52
C LEU A 495 -7.74 1.51 3.42
N GLU A 496 -7.18 2.70 3.66
CA GLU A 496 -7.03 3.74 2.63
C GLU A 496 -6.10 3.28 1.50
N SER A 497 -5.03 2.54 1.81
CA SER A 497 -4.12 1.93 0.84
C SER A 497 -4.85 0.90 -0.02
N LEU A 498 -5.60 -0.01 0.61
CA LEU A 498 -6.40 -1.01 -0.08
C LEU A 498 -7.52 -0.40 -0.93
N ASP A 499 -8.18 0.67 -0.45
CA ASP A 499 -9.21 1.41 -1.18
C ASP A 499 -8.62 2.16 -2.39
N ARG A 500 -7.43 2.77 -2.27
CA ARG A 500 -6.69 3.36 -3.40
C ARG A 500 -6.36 2.29 -4.45
N LEU A 501 -5.98 1.09 -4.02
CA LEU A 501 -5.70 -0.05 -4.89
C LEU A 501 -6.95 -0.79 -5.36
N SER A 502 -8.16 -0.45 -4.90
CA SER A 502 -9.40 -1.11 -5.32
C SER A 502 -9.77 -0.83 -6.78
N ASP A 503 -9.45 0.37 -7.29
CA ASP A 503 -9.60 0.71 -8.71
C ASP A 503 -8.54 -0.03 -9.55
N PRO A 504 -8.93 -0.95 -10.46
CA PRO A 504 -7.99 -1.69 -11.30
C PRO A 504 -7.12 -0.77 -12.18
N ALA A 505 -7.68 0.35 -12.68
CA ALA A 505 -6.93 1.29 -13.49
C ALA A 505 -5.88 2.04 -12.67
N ARG A 506 -6.09 2.20 -11.35
CA ARG A 506 -5.13 2.81 -10.42
C ARG A 506 -4.09 1.80 -9.94
N ARG A 507 -4.50 0.58 -9.59
CA ARG A 507 -3.59 -0.53 -9.27
C ARG A 507 -2.57 -0.78 -10.38
N LEU A 508 -3.00 -0.77 -11.65
CA LEU A 508 -2.11 -0.90 -12.80
C LEU A 508 -1.10 0.27 -12.89
N ARG A 509 -1.54 1.51 -12.63
CA ARG A 509 -0.67 2.70 -12.62
C ARG A 509 0.36 2.66 -11.49
N GLU A 510 -0.03 2.22 -10.30
CA GLU A 510 0.87 2.11 -9.15
C GLU A 510 1.86 0.94 -9.31
N GLY A 511 1.45 -0.20 -9.87
CA GLY A 511 2.36 -1.28 -10.28
C GLY A 511 3.38 -0.82 -11.35
N ILE A 512 2.94 -0.03 -12.34
CA ILE A 512 3.84 0.57 -13.32
C ILE A 512 4.83 1.55 -12.67
N ALA A 513 4.41 2.37 -11.71
CA ALA A 513 5.29 3.26 -10.96
C ALA A 513 6.36 2.46 -10.18
N LEU A 514 5.93 1.42 -9.47
CA LEU A 514 6.80 0.50 -8.74
C LEU A 514 7.81 -0.20 -9.66
N PHE A 515 7.39 -0.67 -10.83
CA PHE A 515 8.31 -1.22 -11.84
C PHE A 515 9.33 -0.18 -12.32
N ASN A 516 8.90 1.06 -12.57
CA ASN A 516 9.76 2.16 -13.03
C ASN A 516 10.83 2.56 -11.99
N GLU A 517 10.58 2.33 -10.71
CA GLU A 517 11.52 2.55 -9.61
C GLU A 517 12.44 1.34 -9.36
N SER A 518 11.98 0.14 -9.72
CA SER A 518 12.74 -1.10 -9.58
C SER A 518 13.98 -1.18 -10.48
N GLU A 519 14.93 -2.05 -10.11
CA GLU A 519 16.12 -2.31 -10.93
C GLU A 519 15.78 -2.94 -12.29
N HIS A 520 14.64 -3.63 -12.38
CA HIS A 520 14.19 -4.29 -13.62
C HIS A 520 13.95 -3.30 -14.76
N ALA A 521 13.50 -2.08 -14.47
CA ALA A 521 13.40 -1.02 -15.48
C ALA A 521 14.76 -0.68 -16.12
N ARG A 522 15.86 -0.70 -15.34
CA ARG A 522 17.23 -0.50 -15.86
C ARG A 522 17.68 -1.70 -16.69
N THR A 523 17.35 -2.91 -16.27
CA THR A 523 17.65 -4.15 -17.00
C THR A 523 16.95 -4.18 -18.35
N VAL A 524 15.64 -3.90 -18.39
CA VAL A 524 14.85 -3.79 -19.62
C VAL A 524 15.36 -2.64 -20.51
N ALA A 525 15.75 -1.49 -19.94
CA ALA A 525 16.40 -0.41 -20.70
C ALA A 525 17.75 -0.84 -21.33
N SER A 526 18.53 -1.68 -20.63
CA SER A 526 19.80 -2.21 -21.14
C SER A 526 19.57 -3.16 -22.32
N ILE A 527 18.63 -4.10 -22.19
CA ILE A 527 18.21 -5.03 -23.25
C ILE A 527 17.70 -4.22 -24.46
N SER A 528 16.91 -3.17 -24.22
CA SER A 528 16.34 -2.32 -25.28
C SER A 528 17.37 -1.49 -26.06
N LYS A 529 18.60 -1.34 -25.57
CA LYS A 529 19.71 -0.76 -26.35
C LYS A 529 20.30 -1.74 -27.36
N ALA A 530 20.18 -3.04 -27.12
CA ALA A 530 20.66 -4.09 -28.02
C ALA A 530 19.58 -4.50 -29.04
N PHE A 531 18.34 -4.67 -28.59
CA PHE A 531 17.24 -5.23 -29.39
C PHE A 531 16.18 -4.19 -29.84
N GLY A 532 16.37 -2.91 -29.52
CA GLY A 532 15.39 -1.85 -29.79
C GLY A 532 14.28 -1.75 -28.72
N LEU A 533 13.33 -0.85 -28.92
CA LEU A 533 12.23 -0.64 -27.98
C LEU A 533 11.23 -1.82 -28.02
N PRO A 534 10.87 -2.42 -26.87
CA PRO A 534 9.92 -3.51 -26.82
C PRO A 534 8.49 -3.01 -27.03
N LYS A 535 7.65 -3.85 -27.64
CA LYS A 535 6.20 -3.75 -27.51
C LYS A 535 5.85 -4.14 -26.08
N VAL A 536 5.11 -3.29 -25.37
CA VAL A 536 4.76 -3.53 -23.96
C VAL A 536 3.26 -3.76 -23.82
N HIS A 537 2.91 -4.85 -23.16
CA HIS A 537 1.57 -5.10 -22.67
C HIS A 537 1.56 -5.05 -21.14
N ALA A 538 0.68 -4.24 -20.57
CA ALA A 538 0.47 -4.08 -19.14
C ALA A 538 -0.99 -4.40 -18.81
N ALA A 539 -1.23 -5.45 -18.04
CA ALA A 539 -2.55 -5.89 -17.61
C ALA A 539 -2.55 -6.17 -16.11
N LEU A 540 -3.73 -6.42 -15.55
CA LEU A 540 -3.85 -7.11 -14.27
C LEU A 540 -4.00 -8.60 -14.55
N ASP A 541 -3.34 -9.43 -13.76
CA ASP A 541 -3.56 -10.88 -13.75
C ASP A 541 -5.01 -11.20 -13.36
N GLU A 542 -5.63 -12.18 -14.03
CA GLU A 542 -7.04 -12.55 -13.81
C GLU A 542 -7.26 -13.32 -12.49
N GLY A 543 -6.17 -13.69 -11.81
CA GLY A 543 -6.21 -14.30 -10.48
C GLY A 543 -6.74 -13.39 -9.37
N VAL A 544 -7.04 -14.02 -8.22
CA VAL A 544 -7.77 -13.45 -7.05
C VAL A 544 -7.20 -12.12 -6.51
N GLN A 545 -5.93 -11.79 -6.80
CA GLN A 545 -5.27 -10.57 -6.31
C GLN A 545 -5.11 -9.47 -7.37
N GLY A 546 -5.48 -9.70 -8.64
CA GLY A 546 -5.44 -8.67 -9.68
C GLY A 546 -4.05 -8.02 -9.82
N ARG A 547 -2.98 -8.81 -9.82
CA ARG A 547 -1.60 -8.28 -9.74
C ARG A 547 -1.17 -7.67 -11.09
N PRO A 548 -0.65 -6.43 -11.12
CA PRO A 548 -0.10 -5.84 -12.33
C PRO A 548 1.01 -6.71 -12.96
N THR A 549 0.79 -7.14 -14.19
CA THR A 549 1.69 -7.97 -14.99
C THR A 549 2.12 -7.20 -16.24
N LEU A 550 3.44 -7.14 -16.43
CA LEU A 550 4.10 -6.35 -17.47
C LEU A 550 4.89 -7.28 -18.41
N THR A 551 4.41 -7.43 -19.63
CA THR A 551 5.00 -8.26 -20.68
C THR A 551 5.71 -7.38 -21.71
N PHE A 552 6.98 -7.70 -21.97
CA PHE A 552 7.88 -6.99 -22.89
C PHE A 552 8.23 -7.92 -24.04
N LEU A 553 8.05 -7.46 -25.28
CA LEU A 553 8.26 -8.22 -26.51
C LEU A 553 9.24 -7.48 -27.44
N TRP A 554 10.43 -8.04 -27.63
CA TRP A 554 11.47 -7.50 -28.52
C TRP A 554 11.39 -8.16 -29.90
N GLY A 555 10.43 -7.69 -30.70
CA GLY A 555 10.19 -8.24 -32.04
C GLY A 555 9.92 -9.74 -31.98
N ASP A 556 10.67 -10.49 -32.79
CA ASP A 556 10.60 -11.95 -32.91
C ASP A 556 11.82 -12.64 -32.26
N MET A 557 12.45 -12.00 -31.26
CA MET A 557 13.74 -12.43 -30.70
C MET A 557 13.73 -12.77 -29.20
N ALA A 558 12.88 -12.13 -28.40
CA ALA A 558 12.80 -12.36 -26.96
C ALA A 558 11.52 -11.78 -26.35
N TRP A 559 11.05 -12.41 -25.28
CA TRP A 559 10.04 -11.85 -24.40
C TRP A 559 10.43 -11.97 -22.92
N ARG A 560 9.94 -11.05 -22.08
CA ARG A 560 10.06 -11.11 -20.62
C ARG A 560 8.77 -10.66 -19.96
N ARG A 561 8.43 -11.27 -18.83
CA ARG A 561 7.23 -10.98 -18.04
C ARG A 561 7.63 -10.70 -16.60
N TYR A 562 7.15 -9.57 -16.08
CA TYR A 562 7.36 -9.14 -14.71
C TYR A 562 6.00 -9.01 -14.01
N VAL A 563 5.96 -9.32 -12.72
CA VAL A 563 4.83 -8.96 -11.84
C VAL A 563 5.32 -7.88 -10.89
N SER A 564 4.50 -6.85 -10.69
CA SER A 564 4.74 -5.73 -9.79
C SER A 564 3.55 -5.57 -8.86
N ASP A 565 3.67 -5.98 -7.60
CA ASP A 565 2.59 -5.92 -6.61
C ASP A 565 2.65 -4.61 -5.81
N PRO A 566 1.72 -3.66 -6.03
CA PRO A 566 1.71 -2.39 -5.31
C PRO A 566 1.16 -2.52 -3.89
N THR A 567 0.67 -3.68 -3.47
CA THR A 567 0.09 -3.88 -2.12
C THR A 567 1.13 -3.67 -1.02
N GLU A 568 0.79 -2.91 0.02
CA GLU A 568 1.64 -2.71 1.19
C GLU A 568 1.56 -3.92 2.13
N GLY A 569 2.68 -4.29 2.76
CA GLY A 569 2.76 -5.48 3.63
C GLY A 569 3.02 -6.80 2.92
N VAL A 570 3.19 -6.80 1.59
CA VAL A 570 3.69 -7.96 0.84
C VAL A 570 5.21 -8.08 1.02
N GLU A 571 5.70 -9.31 1.18
CA GLU A 571 7.11 -9.65 1.33
C GLU A 571 7.94 -9.18 0.11
N GLU A 572 9.13 -8.62 0.35
CA GLU A 572 10.01 -8.17 -0.74
C GLU A 572 10.72 -9.36 -1.41
N PRO A 573 10.94 -9.34 -2.75
CA PRO A 573 10.81 -8.20 -3.66
C PRO A 573 9.41 -8.05 -4.28
N ARG A 574 8.84 -6.84 -4.15
CA ARG A 574 7.52 -6.48 -4.73
C ARG A 574 7.49 -6.43 -6.26
N VAL A 575 8.65 -6.48 -6.94
CA VAL A 575 8.75 -6.61 -8.40
C VAL A 575 9.69 -7.76 -8.74
N TYR A 576 9.16 -8.78 -9.41
CA TYR A 576 9.89 -10.00 -9.74
C TYR A 576 9.60 -10.47 -11.17
N LEU A 577 10.56 -11.23 -11.72
CA LEU A 577 10.49 -11.81 -13.06
C LEU A 577 9.71 -13.13 -12.98
N THR A 578 8.64 -13.27 -13.78
CA THR A 578 7.78 -14.47 -13.80
C THR A 578 7.95 -15.33 -15.04
N GLY A 579 8.54 -14.80 -16.11
CA GLY A 579 8.82 -15.60 -17.30
C GLY A 579 9.74 -14.91 -18.30
N THR A 580 10.47 -15.72 -19.07
CA THR A 580 11.32 -15.29 -20.17
C THR A 580 11.34 -16.36 -21.24
N GLY A 581 11.41 -15.97 -22.51
CA GLY A 581 11.61 -16.89 -23.62
C GLY A 581 12.14 -16.18 -24.87
N GLU A 582 12.48 -16.96 -25.89
CA GLU A 582 13.08 -16.46 -27.14
C GLU A 582 12.03 -16.28 -28.25
N ASP A 583 10.96 -17.09 -28.25
CA ASP A 583 9.89 -16.99 -29.24
C ASP A 583 8.66 -16.26 -28.68
N PRO A 584 8.23 -15.09 -29.22
CA PRO A 584 6.99 -14.44 -28.80
C PRO A 584 5.73 -15.26 -29.10
N ALA A 585 5.81 -16.36 -29.87
CA ALA A 585 4.72 -17.30 -30.07
C ALA A 585 4.33 -18.04 -28.77
N GLU A 586 5.22 -18.11 -27.78
CA GLU A 586 4.96 -18.67 -26.45
C GLU A 586 4.07 -17.77 -25.57
N VAL A 587 4.00 -16.46 -25.87
CA VAL A 587 3.14 -15.51 -25.17
C VAL A 587 1.72 -15.59 -25.73
N GLU A 588 0.69 -15.64 -24.89
CA GLU A 588 -0.69 -15.75 -25.38
C GLU A 588 -1.12 -14.50 -26.18
N ALA A 589 -2.02 -14.71 -27.14
CA ALA A 589 -2.47 -13.67 -28.08
C ALA A 589 -2.91 -12.32 -27.46
N PRO A 590 -3.69 -12.24 -26.36
CA PRO A 590 -4.07 -10.95 -25.77
C PRO A 590 -2.85 -10.16 -25.27
N PHE A 591 -1.87 -10.82 -24.67
CA PHE A 591 -0.66 -10.19 -24.13
C PHE A 591 0.35 -9.75 -25.22
N ARG A 592 0.11 -10.07 -26.51
CA ARG A 592 0.91 -9.56 -27.63
C ARG A 592 0.49 -8.19 -28.12
N GLN A 593 -0.71 -7.71 -27.76
CA GLN A 593 -1.21 -6.40 -28.21
C GLN A 593 -0.63 -5.27 -27.34
N PRO A 594 0.18 -4.34 -27.87
CA PRO A 594 0.80 -3.31 -27.04
C PRO A 594 -0.22 -2.26 -26.60
N ASN A 595 -0.41 -2.13 -25.29
CA ASN A 595 -1.24 -1.09 -24.65
C ASN A 595 -0.42 -0.11 -23.80
N ALA A 596 0.88 -0.36 -23.65
CA ALA A 596 1.84 0.51 -22.99
C ALA A 596 3.07 0.74 -23.89
N ARG A 597 3.87 1.73 -23.53
CA ARG A 597 5.11 2.11 -24.23
C ARG A 597 6.23 2.34 -23.22
N MET A 598 7.47 2.05 -23.63
CA MET A 598 8.66 2.36 -22.83
C MET A 598 9.49 3.47 -23.49
N ASP A 599 10.05 4.37 -22.69
CA ASP A 599 11.03 5.35 -23.16
C ASP A 599 12.46 4.76 -23.24
N SER A 600 13.40 5.51 -23.82
CA SER A 600 14.81 5.11 -23.94
C SER A 600 15.58 5.07 -22.60
N ARG A 601 14.94 5.44 -21.48
CA ARG A 601 15.49 5.38 -20.12
C ARG A 601 14.96 4.19 -19.32
N GLY A 602 14.01 3.42 -19.86
CA GLY A 602 13.38 2.29 -19.17
C GLY A 602 12.02 2.58 -18.53
N ARG A 603 11.49 3.80 -18.68
CA ARG A 603 10.23 4.18 -18.04
C ARG A 603 9.04 3.75 -18.88
N LEU A 604 8.17 2.94 -18.29
CA LEU A 604 6.85 2.59 -18.81
C LEU A 604 5.87 3.74 -18.65
N MET A 605 4.99 3.88 -19.64
CA MET A 605 3.77 4.68 -19.59
C MET A 605 2.64 3.93 -20.29
N ILE A 606 1.41 4.04 -19.77
CA ILE A 606 0.21 3.54 -20.46
C ILE A 606 0.01 4.34 -21.76
N GLY A 607 -0.41 3.66 -22.83
CA GLY A 607 -0.68 4.24 -24.15
C GLY A 607 0.09 3.55 -25.27
N VAL A 608 -0.56 3.41 -26.43
CA VAL A 608 0.01 2.80 -27.63
C VAL A 608 1.07 3.70 -28.24
N GLN A 609 2.19 3.13 -28.68
CA GLN A 609 3.23 3.85 -29.41
C GLN A 609 2.74 4.20 -30.82
N ALA A 610 2.77 5.50 -31.18
CA ALA A 610 2.56 5.93 -32.55
C ALA A 610 3.67 5.34 -33.44
N ARG A 611 3.28 4.79 -34.60
CA ARG A 611 4.19 4.20 -35.59
C ARG A 611 5.04 5.26 -36.29
#